data_AF-A0A662QJH1-F1
#
_entry.id   AF-A0A662QJH1-F1
#
_cell.length_a   1.000
_cell.length_b   1.000
_cell.length_c   1.000
_cell.angle_alpha   90.00
_cell.angle_beta   90.00
_cell.angle_gamma   90.00
#
_symmetry.space_group_name_H-M   'P 1'
#
loop_
_entity.id
_entity.type
_entity.pdbx_description
1 polymer ?
#
loop_
_entity_poly.entity_id
_entity_poly.type
_entity_poly.pdbx_seq_one_letter_code
_entity_poly.pdbx_strand_id
1 'polypeptide(L)'
;MTLRKSLGSVAVLALMILLLALIAYRVTGNVTPLLTVKSGSMKPALMVGDVILIEPVKPEDLKVGDVVVFRNPWTGALVVHRIVRITEEGVYTKGDANPAIDPWSPIPSTSIVGRWTGIKIPYWLGVGYLSLFLSGEIYRPYGPLILVLLVAANLVLMLRDVIRSGGGSKDESCGGESSRGSDEGSQSG
;
A
#
# COMPACT_ATOMS: atom_id res chain seq x y z
N MET A 1 11.24 -26.22 -21.24
CA MET A 1 12.10 -25.42 -20.31
C MET A 1 11.87 -23.91 -20.40
N THR A 2 11.21 -23.41 -21.46
CA THR A 2 10.84 -21.99 -21.69
C THR A 2 9.64 -21.52 -20.86
N LEU A 3 8.64 -22.38 -20.64
CA LEU A 3 7.40 -22.01 -19.94
C LEU A 3 7.58 -21.69 -18.45
N ARG A 4 8.51 -22.36 -17.75
CA ARG A 4 8.82 -22.07 -16.33
C ARG A 4 9.62 -20.78 -16.17
N LYS A 5 10.44 -20.40 -17.17
CA LYS A 5 11.19 -19.14 -17.17
C LYS A 5 10.25 -17.96 -17.40
N SER A 6 9.35 -18.03 -18.39
CA SER A 6 8.39 -16.96 -18.66
C SER A 6 7.41 -16.74 -17.49
N LEU A 7 6.96 -17.80 -16.82
CA LEU A 7 6.04 -17.68 -15.68
C LEU A 7 6.70 -16.96 -14.49
N GLY A 8 7.99 -17.22 -14.24
CA GLY A 8 8.76 -16.54 -13.20
C GLY A 8 8.94 -15.05 -13.49
N SER A 9 9.33 -14.69 -14.72
CA SER A 9 9.53 -13.29 -15.12
C SER A 9 8.21 -12.50 -15.11
N VAL A 10 7.09 -13.13 -15.51
CA VAL A 10 5.75 -12.51 -15.44
C VAL A 10 5.33 -12.27 -13.98
N ALA A 11 5.57 -13.22 -13.07
CA ALA A 11 5.25 -13.05 -11.66
C ALA A 11 6.07 -11.92 -10.99
N VAL A 12 7.37 -11.83 -11.33
CA VAL A 12 8.26 -10.75 -10.85
C VAL A 12 7.77 -9.39 -11.37
N LEU A 13 7.42 -9.30 -12.66
CA LEU A 13 6.87 -8.08 -13.24
C LEU A 13 5.53 -7.68 -12.60
N ALA A 14 4.63 -8.62 -12.39
CA ALA A 14 3.36 -8.37 -11.71
C ALA A 14 3.57 -7.84 -10.28
N LEU A 15 4.55 -8.41 -9.54
CA LEU A 15 4.91 -7.93 -8.21
C LEU A 15 5.52 -6.53 -8.25
N MET A 16 6.36 -6.20 -9.24
CA MET A 16 6.86 -4.82 -9.44
C MET A 16 5.72 -3.83 -9.64
N ILE A 17 4.77 -4.14 -10.52
CA ILE A 17 3.61 -3.28 -10.78
C ILE A 17 2.81 -3.06 -9.50
N LEU A 18 2.57 -4.13 -8.72
CA LEU A 18 1.86 -4.04 -7.45
C LEU A 18 2.59 -3.15 -6.44
N LEU A 19 3.91 -3.33 -6.26
CA LEU A 19 4.70 -2.51 -5.33
C LEU A 19 4.74 -1.04 -5.74
N LEU A 20 4.90 -0.76 -7.03
CA LEU A 20 4.84 0.59 -7.57
C LEU A 20 3.46 1.22 -7.39
N ALA A 21 2.39 0.46 -7.58
CA ALA A 21 1.02 0.93 -7.31
C ALA A 21 0.82 1.28 -5.83
N LEU A 22 1.37 0.48 -4.90
CA LEU A 22 1.34 0.77 -3.46
C LEU A 22 2.13 2.03 -3.09
N ILE A 23 3.27 2.26 -3.74
CA ILE A 23 4.06 3.51 -3.57
C ILE A 23 3.28 4.69 -4.15
N ALA A 24 2.74 4.57 -5.36
CA ALA A 24 1.96 5.61 -6.01
C ALA A 24 0.76 6.00 -5.13
N TYR A 25 0.00 5.03 -4.63
CA TYR A 25 -1.11 5.24 -3.70
C TYR A 25 -0.72 6.11 -2.50
N ARG A 26 0.49 5.91 -1.96
CA ARG A 26 1.03 6.71 -0.86
C ARG A 26 1.39 8.12 -1.25
N VAL A 27 2.11 8.27 -2.35
CA VAL A 27 2.61 9.57 -2.82
C VAL A 27 1.46 10.45 -3.27
N THR A 28 0.40 9.88 -3.83
CA THR A 28 -0.75 10.67 -4.29
C THR A 28 -1.46 11.42 -3.17
N GLY A 29 -1.29 11.06 -1.89
CA GLY A 29 -1.75 11.87 -0.75
C GLY A 29 -3.25 12.20 -0.74
N ASN A 30 -4.00 11.63 -1.67
CA ASN A 30 -5.39 11.96 -1.89
C ASN A 30 -6.16 11.52 -0.66
N VAL A 31 -7.15 12.35 -0.31
CA VAL A 31 -8.20 12.01 0.63
C VAL A 31 -8.97 10.85 0.00
N THR A 32 -8.40 9.67 0.14
CA THR A 32 -9.01 8.44 -0.32
C THR A 32 -10.26 8.28 0.51
N PRO A 33 -11.34 7.80 -0.09
CA PRO A 33 -12.56 7.54 0.66
C PRO A 33 -12.33 6.45 1.71
N LEU A 34 -11.13 5.85 1.81
CA LEU A 34 -10.78 4.84 2.79
C LEU A 34 -9.86 5.42 3.86
N LEU A 35 -10.32 5.43 5.11
CA LEU A 35 -9.52 5.82 6.26
C LEU A 35 -9.35 4.64 7.21
N THR A 36 -8.13 4.40 7.69
CA THR A 36 -7.91 3.39 8.72
C THR A 36 -8.03 4.00 10.12
N VAL A 37 -8.81 3.35 10.99
CA VAL A 37 -9.03 3.76 12.37
C VAL A 37 -7.78 3.45 13.19
N LYS A 38 -7.16 4.50 13.75
CA LYS A 38 -5.87 4.43 14.44
C LYS A 38 -5.97 4.28 15.96
N SER A 39 -7.10 4.67 16.56
CA SER A 39 -7.28 4.72 18.01
C SER A 39 -8.57 4.01 18.44
N GLY A 40 -8.67 3.71 19.73
CA GLY A 40 -9.85 3.08 20.33
C GLY A 40 -10.95 4.06 20.74
N SER A 41 -10.89 5.34 20.35
CA SER A 41 -11.84 6.36 20.82
C SER A 41 -13.26 6.16 20.30
N MET A 42 -13.42 5.40 19.22
CA MET A 42 -14.71 5.11 18.59
C MET A 42 -15.29 3.73 18.94
N LYS A 43 -14.74 3.04 19.95
CA LYS A 43 -15.32 1.75 20.40
C LYS A 43 -16.71 1.97 21.00
N PRO A 44 -17.67 1.05 20.80
CA PRO A 44 -17.59 -0.19 20.00
C PRO A 44 -17.92 -0.02 18.51
N ALA A 45 -18.35 1.17 18.06
CA ALA A 45 -18.80 1.39 16.68
C ALA A 45 -17.68 1.12 15.67
N LEU A 46 -16.46 1.57 15.96
CA LEU A 46 -15.25 1.36 15.17
C LEU A 46 -14.13 0.82 16.04
N MET A 47 -13.45 -0.21 15.53
CA MET A 47 -12.32 -0.85 16.19
C MET A 47 -11.00 -0.37 15.56
N VAL A 48 -9.92 -0.41 16.34
CA VAL A 48 -8.58 -0.13 15.81
C VAL A 48 -8.28 -1.11 14.67
N GLY A 49 -7.84 -0.59 13.53
CA GLY A 49 -7.58 -1.38 12.33
C GLY A 49 -8.79 -1.56 11.40
N ASP A 50 -9.99 -1.10 11.76
CA ASP A 50 -11.10 -1.00 10.80
C ASP A 50 -10.70 -0.01 9.68
N VAL A 51 -11.05 -0.33 8.44
CA VAL A 51 -10.96 0.62 7.32
C VAL A 51 -12.36 1.09 6.99
N ILE A 52 -12.62 2.39 7.15
CA ILE A 52 -13.94 2.98 6.95
C ILE A 52 -14.03 3.68 5.60
N LEU A 53 -15.20 3.59 4.97
CA LEU A 53 -15.51 4.34 3.75
C LEU A 53 -16.17 5.67 4.11
N ILE A 54 -15.56 6.77 3.68
CA ILE A 54 -16.03 8.14 3.89
C ILE A 54 -16.48 8.79 2.58
N GLU A 55 -17.49 9.64 2.69
CA GLU A 55 -18.01 10.45 1.60
C GLU A 55 -17.86 11.94 1.92
N PRO A 56 -17.59 12.80 0.92
CA PRO A 56 -17.70 14.24 1.10
C PRO A 56 -19.14 14.61 1.50
N VAL A 57 -19.28 15.51 2.46
CA VAL A 57 -20.59 15.97 2.96
C VAL A 57 -20.56 17.49 3.04
N LYS A 58 -21.65 18.15 2.64
CA LYS A 58 -21.78 19.59 2.80
C LYS A 58 -22.06 19.94 4.26
N PRO A 59 -21.62 21.10 4.76
CA PRO A 59 -21.94 21.55 6.11
C PRO A 59 -23.44 21.50 6.45
N GLU A 60 -24.30 21.86 5.49
CA GLU A 60 -25.76 21.86 5.67
C GLU A 60 -26.36 20.46 5.88
N ASP A 61 -25.71 19.41 5.40
CA ASP A 61 -26.20 18.03 5.44
C ASP A 61 -25.73 17.26 6.69
N LEU A 62 -24.91 17.90 7.53
CA LEU A 62 -24.39 17.33 8.77
C LEU A 62 -25.49 17.24 9.82
N LYS A 63 -25.55 16.09 10.50
CA LYS A 63 -26.54 15.85 11.56
C LYS A 63 -25.87 15.41 12.85
N VAL A 64 -26.53 15.74 13.97
CA VAL A 64 -26.17 15.15 15.27
C VAL A 64 -26.30 13.63 15.16
N GLY A 65 -25.26 12.92 15.58
CA GLY A 65 -25.14 11.47 15.44
C GLY A 65 -24.25 11.01 14.29
N ASP A 66 -23.93 11.87 13.31
CA ASP A 66 -23.02 11.51 12.21
C ASP A 66 -21.61 11.25 12.75
N VAL A 67 -20.93 10.22 12.22
CA VAL A 67 -19.51 9.98 12.47
C VAL A 67 -18.72 10.66 11.37
N VAL A 68 -17.91 11.64 11.73
CA VAL A 68 -17.19 12.49 10.79
C VAL A 68 -15.69 12.35 10.95
N VAL A 69 -15.00 12.50 9.84
CA VAL A 69 -13.55 12.62 9.76
C VAL A 69 -13.23 14.10 9.57
N PHE A 70 -12.39 14.65 10.43
CA PHE A 70 -11.98 16.04 10.36
C PHE A 70 -10.49 16.20 10.68
N ARG A 71 -9.92 17.33 10.31
CA ARG A 71 -8.56 17.71 10.72
C ARG A 71 -8.61 18.35 12.09
N ASN A 72 -7.93 17.75 13.07
CA ASN A 72 -7.81 18.31 14.40
C ASN A 72 -7.12 19.69 14.31
N PRO A 73 -7.70 20.76 14.87
CA PRO A 73 -7.17 22.12 14.72
C PRO A 73 -5.86 22.34 15.49
N TRP A 74 -5.55 21.53 16.50
CA TRP A 74 -4.34 21.65 17.30
C TRP A 74 -3.16 20.86 16.73
N THR A 75 -3.42 19.68 16.16
CA THR A 75 -2.36 18.77 15.69
C THR A 75 -2.30 18.61 14.17
N GLY A 76 -3.34 19.03 13.44
CA GLY A 76 -3.51 18.79 12.00
C GLY A 76 -3.80 17.33 11.64
N ALA A 77 -3.83 16.42 12.61
CA ALA A 77 -4.07 15.00 12.39
C ALA A 77 -5.54 14.73 12.03
N LEU A 78 -5.79 13.70 11.22
CA LEU A 78 -7.14 13.24 10.95
C LEU A 78 -7.70 12.51 12.17
N VAL A 79 -8.87 12.94 12.62
CA VAL A 79 -9.61 12.36 13.75
C VAL A 79 -10.99 11.93 13.28
N VAL A 80 -11.46 10.79 13.80
CA VAL A 80 -12.79 10.24 13.51
C VAL A 80 -13.60 10.27 14.78
N HIS A 81 -14.62 11.12 14.88
CA HIS A 81 -15.50 11.20 16.06
C HIS A 81 -16.95 11.47 15.68
N ARG A 82 -17.87 11.28 16.62
CA ARG A 82 -19.30 11.51 16.42
C ARG A 82 -19.69 12.95 16.74
N ILE A 83 -20.53 13.53 15.90
CA ILE A 83 -21.16 14.82 16.17
C ILE A 83 -22.17 14.64 17.30
N VAL A 84 -21.97 15.38 18.39
CA VAL A 84 -22.89 15.38 19.54
C VAL A 84 -23.72 16.65 19.63
N ARG A 85 -23.28 17.74 18.99
CA ARG A 85 -24.01 19.02 18.94
C ARG A 85 -23.55 19.84 17.74
N ILE A 86 -24.47 20.58 17.13
CA ILE A 86 -24.19 21.56 16.06
C ILE A 86 -24.75 22.89 16.54
N THR A 87 -23.95 23.96 16.45
CA THR A 87 -24.35 25.34 16.73
C THR A 87 -23.85 26.28 15.64
N GLU A 88 -24.23 27.55 15.73
CA GLU A 88 -23.70 28.62 14.86
C GLU A 88 -22.17 28.78 14.99
N GLU A 89 -21.61 28.46 16.16
CA GLU A 89 -20.15 28.49 16.40
C GLU A 89 -19.41 27.32 15.74
N GLY A 90 -20.12 26.23 15.42
CA GLY A 90 -19.56 25.06 14.74
C GLY A 90 -20.05 23.72 15.29
N VAL A 91 -19.23 22.70 15.07
CA VAL A 91 -19.58 21.30 15.34
C VAL A 91 -18.84 20.81 16.57
N TYR A 92 -19.56 20.24 17.53
CA TYR A 92 -18.98 19.57 18.69
C TYR A 92 -18.90 18.08 18.43
N THR A 93 -17.70 17.54 18.61
CA THR A 93 -17.41 16.14 18.36
C THR A 93 -16.96 15.44 19.62
N LYS A 94 -17.20 14.12 19.68
CA LYS A 94 -16.83 13.27 20.80
C LYS A 94 -16.59 11.85 20.29
N GLY A 95 -15.51 11.21 20.73
CA GLY A 95 -15.31 9.78 20.53
C GLY A 95 -16.34 8.96 21.33
N ASP A 96 -16.92 7.93 20.71
CA ASP A 96 -17.95 7.08 21.33
C ASP A 96 -17.51 6.47 22.68
N ALA A 97 -16.22 6.16 22.82
CA ALA A 97 -15.61 5.62 24.04
C ALA A 97 -15.06 6.71 24.99
N ASN A 98 -15.02 7.97 24.57
CA ASN A 98 -14.45 9.05 25.38
C ASN A 98 -15.45 9.48 26.47
N PRO A 99 -15.00 9.93 27.65
CA PRO A 99 -15.91 10.40 28.70
C PRO A 99 -16.48 11.80 28.41
N ALA A 100 -15.68 12.68 27.81
CA ALA A 100 -16.01 14.08 27.57
C ALA A 100 -16.03 14.43 26.07
N ILE A 101 -16.60 15.61 25.77
CA ILE A 101 -16.50 16.25 24.45
C ILE A 101 -15.04 16.56 24.16
N ASP A 102 -14.68 16.54 22.88
CA ASP A 102 -13.33 16.86 22.45
C ASP A 102 -12.94 18.29 22.89
N PRO A 103 -11.79 18.48 23.57
CA PRO A 103 -11.37 19.78 24.10
C PRO A 103 -11.18 20.89 23.05
N TRP A 104 -11.00 20.53 21.78
CA TRP A 104 -10.88 21.46 20.65
C TRP A 104 -12.21 21.81 19.99
N SER A 105 -13.34 21.31 20.50
CA SER A 105 -14.67 21.67 20.01
C SER A 105 -15.08 23.07 20.52
N PRO A 106 -15.80 23.87 19.72
CA PRO A 106 -16.34 23.55 18.41
C PRO A 106 -15.28 23.59 17.30
N ILE A 107 -15.41 22.70 16.31
CA ILE A 107 -14.63 22.74 15.07
C ILE A 107 -15.47 23.39 13.96
N PRO A 108 -14.85 24.18 13.06
CA PRO A 108 -15.56 24.72 11.91
C PRO A 108 -15.94 23.60 10.95
N SER A 109 -17.13 23.67 10.34
CA SER A 109 -17.59 22.63 9.39
C SER A 109 -16.67 22.47 8.17
N THR A 110 -15.88 23.48 7.85
CA THR A 110 -14.85 23.44 6.79
C THR A 110 -13.65 22.54 7.13
N SER A 111 -13.45 22.20 8.41
CA SER A 111 -12.42 21.24 8.83
C SER A 111 -12.83 19.78 8.62
N ILE A 112 -14.11 19.54 8.35
CA ILE A 112 -14.66 18.22 8.09
C ILE A 112 -14.27 17.79 6.69
N VAL A 113 -13.62 16.63 6.64
CA VAL A 113 -13.11 16.01 5.43
C VAL A 113 -14.17 15.11 4.79
N GLY A 114 -14.98 14.45 5.62
CA GLY A 114 -16.07 13.61 5.16
C GLY A 114 -16.83 12.93 6.29
N ARG A 115 -17.93 12.27 5.93
CA ARG A 115 -18.77 11.48 6.84
C ARG A 115 -18.59 9.99 6.57
N TRP A 116 -18.61 9.17 7.62
CA TRP A 116 -18.64 7.72 7.49
C TRP A 116 -19.95 7.24 6.87
N THR A 117 -19.86 6.48 5.79
CA THR A 117 -21.00 5.91 5.05
C THR A 117 -21.72 4.77 5.79
N GLY A 118 -21.19 4.32 6.93
CA GLY A 118 -21.63 3.10 7.62
C GLY A 118 -20.95 1.81 7.13
N ILE A 119 -20.24 1.87 5.99
CA ILE A 119 -19.49 0.74 5.45
C ILE A 119 -18.09 0.71 6.06
N LYS A 120 -17.67 -0.47 6.53
CA LYS A 120 -16.32 -0.71 7.02
C LYS A 120 -15.79 -2.09 6.62
N ILE A 121 -14.49 -2.16 6.37
CA ILE A 121 -13.74 -3.40 6.26
C ILE A 121 -13.25 -3.75 7.68
N PRO A 122 -13.68 -4.89 8.24
CA PRO A 122 -13.36 -5.24 9.61
C PRO A 122 -11.86 -5.43 9.88
N TYR A 123 -11.41 -5.00 11.05
CA TYR A 123 -10.01 -5.12 11.51
C TYR A 123 -9.45 -6.55 11.46
N TRP A 124 -10.28 -7.57 11.69
CA TRP A 124 -9.86 -8.98 11.69
C TRP A 124 -9.40 -9.47 10.31
N LEU A 125 -9.77 -8.78 9.22
CA LEU A 125 -9.27 -9.06 7.88
C LEU A 125 -7.78 -8.69 7.74
N GLY A 126 -7.24 -7.89 8.66
CA GLY A 126 -5.82 -7.51 8.68
C GLY A 126 -5.44 -6.40 7.70
N VAL A 127 -6.32 -6.03 6.75
CA VAL A 127 -6.05 -5.02 5.71
C VAL A 127 -5.70 -3.66 6.31
N GLY A 128 -6.43 -3.22 7.35
CA GLY A 128 -6.13 -1.96 8.02
C GLY A 128 -4.77 -1.99 8.74
N TYR A 129 -4.44 -3.08 9.43
CA TYR A 129 -3.13 -3.23 10.06
C TYR A 129 -1.98 -3.25 9.04
N LEU A 130 -2.17 -3.91 7.90
CA LEU A 130 -1.21 -3.86 6.80
C LEU A 130 -1.04 -2.44 6.27
N SER A 131 -2.15 -1.71 6.07
CA SER A 131 -2.13 -0.30 5.67
C SER A 131 -1.35 0.55 6.67
N LEU A 132 -1.64 0.43 7.98
CA LEU A 132 -0.96 1.18 9.05
C LEU A 132 0.53 0.82 9.16
N PHE A 133 0.87 -0.46 9.06
CA PHE A 133 2.25 -0.95 9.07
C PHE A 133 3.04 -0.34 7.93
N LEU A 134 2.55 -0.53 6.70
CA LEU A 134 3.23 -0.03 5.53
C LEU A 134 3.33 1.51 5.58
N SER A 135 2.35 2.20 6.19
CA SER A 135 2.32 3.67 6.35
C SER A 135 3.29 4.18 7.39
N GLY A 136 3.92 3.29 8.16
CA GLY A 136 4.85 3.65 9.23
C GLY A 136 4.14 4.25 10.44
N GLU A 137 2.83 4.04 10.59
CA GLU A 137 2.03 4.54 11.71
C GLU A 137 2.21 3.67 12.97
N ILE A 138 2.47 2.36 12.78
CA ILE A 138 2.69 1.41 13.89
C ILE A 138 4.18 1.25 14.20
N TYR A 139 5.06 1.24 13.19
CA TYR A 139 6.51 1.04 13.36
C TYR A 139 7.31 1.97 12.44
N ARG A 140 7.30 3.27 12.73
CA ARG A 140 8.11 4.24 11.97
C ARG A 140 9.61 3.97 12.22
N PRO A 141 10.47 3.86 11.20
CA PRO A 141 10.27 3.96 9.75
C PRO A 141 10.25 2.60 9.00
N TYR A 142 10.14 1.48 9.70
CA TYR A 142 10.37 0.14 9.15
C TYR A 142 9.42 -0.23 8.00
N GLY A 143 8.14 0.16 8.06
CA GLY A 143 7.17 -0.14 7.00
C GLY A 143 7.57 0.38 5.62
N PRO A 144 7.79 1.70 5.46
CA PRO A 144 8.32 2.28 4.23
C PRO A 144 9.68 1.70 3.80
N LEU A 145 10.59 1.44 4.74
CA LEU A 145 11.90 0.87 4.43
C LEU A 145 11.79 -0.54 3.83
N ILE A 146 10.94 -1.39 4.41
CA ILE A 146 10.68 -2.74 3.89
C ILE A 146 10.09 -2.67 2.48
N LEU A 147 9.18 -1.72 2.23
CA LEU A 147 8.60 -1.52 0.89
C LEU A 147 9.68 -1.16 -0.16
N VAL A 148 10.58 -0.23 0.18
CA VAL A 148 11.70 0.15 -0.71
C VAL A 148 12.66 -1.01 -0.93
N LEU A 149 12.98 -1.76 0.13
CA LEU A 149 13.84 -2.93 0.05
C LEU A 149 13.25 -4.01 -0.85
N LEU A 150 11.94 -4.26 -0.76
CA LEU A 150 11.23 -5.22 -1.62
C LEU A 150 11.29 -4.80 -3.09
N VAL A 151 11.10 -3.51 -3.40
CA VAL A 151 11.24 -2.99 -4.77
C VAL A 151 12.67 -3.17 -5.27
N ALA A 152 13.67 -2.81 -4.47
CA ALA A 152 15.08 -2.95 -4.84
C ALA A 152 15.47 -4.42 -5.09
N ALA A 153 15.07 -5.32 -4.19
CA ALA A 153 15.30 -6.75 -4.34
C ALA A 153 14.64 -7.31 -5.61
N ASN A 154 13.41 -6.87 -5.91
CA ASN A 154 12.68 -7.34 -7.07
C ASN A 154 13.27 -6.80 -8.39
N LEU A 155 13.76 -5.55 -8.39
CA LEU A 155 14.54 -4.97 -9.49
C LEU A 155 15.83 -5.76 -9.76
N VAL A 156 16.58 -6.13 -8.71
CA VAL A 156 17.81 -6.94 -8.84
C VAL A 156 17.50 -8.30 -9.47
N LEU A 157 16.41 -8.95 -9.06
CA LEU A 157 15.99 -10.22 -9.65
C LEU A 157 15.67 -10.08 -11.15
N MET A 158 14.99 -8.99 -11.54
CA MET A 158 14.67 -8.69 -12.94
C MET A 158 15.94 -8.43 -13.76
N LEU A 159 16.87 -7.61 -13.27
CA LEU A 159 18.14 -7.33 -13.93
C LEU A 159 18.98 -8.60 -14.13
N ARG A 160 19.04 -9.46 -13.09
CA ARG A 160 19.74 -10.75 -13.17
C ARG A 160 19.14 -11.66 -14.25
N ASP A 161 17.82 -11.68 -14.37
CA ASP A 161 17.11 -12.48 -15.37
C ASP A 161 17.39 -11.98 -16.80
N VAL A 162 17.36 -10.65 -17.01
CA VAL A 162 17.70 -10.02 -18.29
C VAL A 162 19.14 -10.31 -18.70
N ILE A 163 20.12 -10.12 -17.80
CA ILE A 163 21.54 -10.40 -18.07
C ILE A 163 21.74 -11.88 -18.43
N ARG A 164 21.06 -12.79 -17.70
CA ARG A 164 21.17 -14.24 -17.94
C ARG A 164 20.50 -14.67 -19.26
N SER A 165 19.47 -13.96 -19.70
CA SER A 165 18.84 -14.21 -21.01
C SER A 165 19.68 -13.69 -22.18
N GLY A 166 20.47 -12.63 -21.99
CA GLY A 166 21.33 -12.06 -23.03
C GLY A 166 22.67 -12.79 -23.25
N GLY A 167 23.14 -13.57 -22.27
CA GLY A 167 24.43 -14.27 -22.32
C GLY A 167 24.45 -15.62 -23.06
N GLY A 168 23.30 -16.10 -23.55
CA GLY A 168 23.16 -17.47 -24.10
C GLY A 168 23.49 -17.64 -25.59
N SER A 169 24.09 -16.65 -26.26
CA SER A 169 24.29 -16.68 -27.73
C SER A 169 25.77 -16.74 -28.18
N LYS A 170 26.70 -17.19 -27.34
CA LYS A 170 28.13 -17.23 -27.72
C LYS A 170 28.84 -18.59 -27.73
N ASP A 171 28.17 -19.69 -27.35
CA ASP A 171 28.82 -21.00 -27.25
C ASP A 171 28.19 -22.07 -28.16
N GLU A 172 28.03 -21.81 -29.47
CA GLU A 172 27.78 -22.87 -30.48
C GLU A 172 28.44 -22.55 -31.84
N SER A 173 29.75 -22.23 -31.86
CA SER A 173 30.51 -22.21 -33.13
C SER A 173 32.02 -22.41 -32.97
N CYS A 174 32.47 -23.30 -32.08
CA CYS A 174 33.85 -23.78 -32.07
C CYS A 174 33.88 -25.27 -31.70
N GLY A 175 33.79 -26.16 -32.69
CA GLY A 175 33.98 -27.59 -32.43
C GLY A 175 33.48 -28.49 -33.55
N GLY A 176 34.10 -28.40 -34.74
CA GLY A 176 33.94 -29.36 -35.82
C GLY A 176 35.31 -29.93 -36.20
N GLU A 177 35.64 -31.02 -35.52
CA GLU A 177 36.72 -32.00 -35.69
C GLU A 177 37.74 -31.84 -36.84
N SER A 178 38.97 -31.55 -36.44
CA SER A 178 40.19 -32.00 -37.10
C SER A 178 40.63 -33.33 -36.48
N SER A 179 41.11 -34.23 -37.35
CA SER A 179 41.99 -35.39 -37.11
C SER A 179 41.36 -36.78 -36.86
N ARG A 180 41.56 -37.67 -37.86
CA ARG A 180 42.23 -39.00 -37.81
C ARG A 180 41.93 -39.74 -39.12
N GLY A 181 42.84 -40.43 -39.79
CA GLY A 181 44.15 -40.91 -39.38
C GLY A 181 44.99 -41.37 -40.57
N SER A 182 46.21 -41.72 -40.21
CA SER A 182 47.36 -42.17 -41.00
C SER A 182 47.23 -43.61 -41.53
N ASP A 183 48.29 -44.02 -42.25
CA ASP A 183 48.70 -45.38 -42.66
C ASP A 183 48.24 -45.75 -44.08
N GLU A 184 49.03 -46.27 -45.02
CA GLU A 184 50.39 -46.85 -45.15
C GLU A 184 50.64 -46.87 -46.69
N GLY A 185 51.83 -46.64 -47.25
CA GLY A 185 52.83 -47.68 -47.49
C GLY A 185 53.08 -47.99 -48.99
N SER A 186 54.33 -47.86 -49.42
CA SER A 186 55.07 -48.79 -50.31
C SER A 186 54.73 -48.96 -51.82
N GLN A 187 55.72 -48.56 -52.63
CA GLN A 187 56.35 -49.28 -53.77
C GLN A 187 55.66 -49.47 -55.15
N SER A 188 56.53 -49.26 -56.15
CA SER A 188 56.73 -49.92 -57.46
C SER A 188 55.79 -49.63 -58.64
N GLY A 189 56.43 -49.35 -59.79
CA GLY A 189 55.80 -49.28 -61.12
C GLY A 189 56.36 -48.18 -61.99
#